data_AF-A0A194PHS5-F1
#
_entry.id   AF-A0A194PHS5-F1
#
_cell.length_a   1.000
_cell.length_b   1.000
_cell.length_c   1.000
_cell.angle_alpha   90.00
_cell.angle_beta   90.00
_cell.angle_gamma   90.00
#
_symmetry.space_group_name_H-M   'P 1'
#
loop_
_entity.id
_entity.type
_entity.pdbx_description
1 polymer ?
#
loop_
_entity_poly.entity_id
_entity_poly.type
_entity_poly.pdbx_seq_one_letter_code
_entity_poly.pdbx_strand_id
1 'polypeptide(L)'
;MLKPTLSASSSVSVPTEGSESSGDGEWQPHLLLLHNRCQLEDFTPNAVKTMQDLYRKAFQKSTLQLNSGMYMYSDTNRNGLHVDQVCKGYNIDNCGPPINLFLLPEIYSDFDNKDIYRGHPSFEQLAKRLRWLVLGANRHQITNVPNLSEKGWFQFCNKAWETIRKCTFFIEYERLLP
;
A
#
# COMPACT_ATOMS: atom_id res chain seq x y z
N MET A 1 14.53 7.44 -1.40
CA MET A 1 15.83 8.14 -1.60
C MET A 1 17.03 7.33 -1.09
N LEU A 2 16.86 6.32 -0.22
CA LEU A 2 17.97 5.50 0.31
C LEU A 2 18.08 4.08 -0.31
N LYS A 3 17.23 3.75 -1.30
CA LYS A 3 17.32 2.44 -1.96
C LYS A 3 18.50 2.47 -2.95
N PRO A 4 19.45 1.53 -2.90
CA PRO A 4 20.41 1.37 -3.97
C PRO A 4 19.67 1.01 -5.26
N THR A 5 20.06 1.62 -6.38
CA THR A 5 19.65 1.18 -7.71
C THR A 5 20.22 -0.20 -7.95
N LEU A 6 19.40 -1.24 -7.77
CA LEU A 6 19.74 -2.61 -8.10
C LEU A 6 19.52 -2.83 -9.60
N SER A 7 20.08 -1.96 -10.44
CA SER A 7 20.08 -2.17 -11.89
C SER A 7 20.95 -3.40 -12.16
N ALA A 8 20.32 -4.52 -12.48
CA ALA A 8 20.98 -5.59 -13.20
C ALA A 8 21.31 -5.05 -14.60
N SER A 9 22.43 -4.34 -14.71
CA SER A 9 22.97 -3.89 -15.98
C SER A 9 23.50 -5.10 -16.75
N SER A 10 22.64 -5.73 -17.55
CA SER A 10 23.07 -6.45 -18.74
C SER A 10 22.64 -5.62 -19.94
N SER A 11 23.62 -4.93 -20.52
CA SER A 11 23.52 -4.18 -21.76
C SER A 11 23.12 -5.10 -22.91
N VAL A 12 21.84 -5.10 -23.30
CA VAL A 12 21.43 -5.46 -24.66
C VAL A 12 20.28 -4.54 -25.07
N SER A 13 20.61 -3.53 -25.86
CA SER A 13 19.66 -2.72 -26.60
C SER A 13 19.03 -3.56 -27.71
N VAL A 14 17.72 -3.83 -27.61
CA VAL A 14 16.91 -4.28 -28.76
C VAL A 14 15.98 -3.12 -29.12
N PRO A 15 16.03 -2.59 -30.36
CA PRO A 15 15.09 -1.57 -30.77
C PRO A 15 13.79 -2.25 -31.17
N THR A 16 12.69 -1.91 -30.50
CA THR A 16 11.35 -2.23 -30.99
C THR A 16 10.60 -0.92 -31.18
N GLU A 17 10.34 -0.61 -32.45
CA GLU A 17 9.56 0.53 -32.89
C GLU A 17 8.09 0.40 -32.44
N GLY A 18 7.51 1.54 -32.04
CA GLY A 18 6.06 1.75 -32.06
C GLY A 18 5.29 1.27 -30.83
N SER A 19 5.35 2.03 -29.74
CA SER A 19 4.21 2.31 -28.84
C SER A 19 4.56 3.44 -27.89
N GLU A 20 3.64 4.38 -27.74
CA GLU A 20 3.77 5.64 -27.01
C GLU A 20 4.15 5.43 -25.53
N SER A 21 5.30 5.96 -25.13
CA SER A 21 5.65 6.43 -23.78
C SER A 21 5.26 5.58 -22.55
N SER A 22 5.62 4.30 -22.50
CA SER A 22 5.91 3.66 -21.20
C SER A 22 7.38 3.93 -20.88
N GLY A 23 7.63 5.03 -20.18
CA GLY A 23 8.95 5.38 -19.67
C GLY A 23 9.61 4.20 -18.97
N ASP A 24 10.93 4.14 -19.10
CA ASP A 24 11.88 3.29 -18.39
C ASP A 24 11.82 3.56 -16.86
N GLY A 25 10.65 3.30 -16.28
CA GLY A 25 10.27 3.71 -14.95
C GLY A 25 10.49 2.56 -13.98
N GLU A 26 11.43 2.75 -13.05
CA GLU A 26 11.61 1.84 -11.92
C GLU A 26 10.26 1.54 -11.25
N TRP A 27 9.94 0.25 -11.15
CA TRP A 27 8.71 -0.17 -10.52
C TRP A 27 8.68 0.24 -9.04
N GLN A 28 7.58 0.88 -8.63
CA GLN A 28 7.39 1.46 -7.30
C GLN A 28 6.52 0.52 -6.47
N PRO A 29 6.93 0.11 -5.26
CA PRO A 29 6.10 -0.77 -4.46
C PRO A 29 4.79 -0.07 -4.04
N HIS A 30 3.76 -0.89 -3.86
CA HIS A 30 2.51 -0.48 -3.22
C HIS A 30 2.76 -0.04 -1.78
N LEU A 31 2.17 1.08 -1.38
CA LEU A 31 2.13 1.53 0.01
C LEU A 31 0.70 1.40 0.53
N LEU A 32 0.53 0.62 1.61
CA LEU A 32 -0.72 0.49 2.35
C LEU A 32 -0.58 1.16 3.72
N LEU A 33 -1.46 2.09 4.00
CA LEU A 33 -1.55 2.79 5.28
C LEU A 33 -2.55 2.03 6.16
N LEU A 34 -2.05 1.41 7.22
CA LEU A 34 -2.86 0.61 8.14
C LEU A 34 -2.91 1.29 9.50
N HIS A 35 -4.09 1.75 9.89
CA HIS A 35 -4.36 2.23 11.25
C HIS A 35 -4.91 1.06 12.06
N ASN A 36 -4.21 0.71 13.13
CA ASN A 36 -4.58 -0.38 14.01
C ASN A 36 -5.13 0.16 15.34
N ARG A 37 -5.99 -0.62 16.01
CA ARG A 37 -6.69 -0.24 17.26
C ARG A 37 -7.53 1.03 17.13
N CYS A 38 -8.18 1.18 15.99
CA CYS A 38 -9.08 2.30 15.73
C CYS A 38 -10.29 2.25 16.67
N GLN A 39 -10.72 3.43 17.12
CA GLN A 39 -11.89 3.62 17.95
C GLN A 39 -13.06 4.12 17.11
N LEU A 40 -14.26 4.20 17.71
CA LEU A 40 -15.49 4.63 17.04
C LEU A 40 -15.32 5.93 16.23
N GLU A 41 -14.62 6.92 16.79
CA GLU A 41 -14.41 8.24 16.18
C GLU A 41 -13.57 8.20 14.89
N ASP A 42 -12.63 7.26 14.79
CA ASP A 42 -11.77 7.08 13.62
C ASP A 42 -12.54 6.56 12.42
N PHE A 43 -13.64 5.83 12.66
CA PHE A 43 -14.51 5.30 11.62
C PHE A 43 -15.50 6.33 11.09
N THR A 44 -15.50 7.57 11.56
CA THR A 44 -16.38 8.61 10.99
C THR A 44 -15.90 9.02 9.58
N PRO A 45 -16.80 9.32 8.63
CA PRO A 45 -16.40 9.74 7.27
C PRO A 45 -15.46 10.95 7.26
N ASN A 46 -15.68 11.90 8.17
CA ASN A 46 -14.84 13.09 8.30
C ASN A 46 -13.43 12.78 8.82
N ALA A 47 -13.30 11.84 9.78
CA ALA A 47 -11.99 11.38 10.24
C ALA A 47 -11.23 10.69 9.09
N VAL A 48 -11.89 9.81 8.35
CA VAL A 48 -11.31 9.17 7.16
C VAL A 48 -10.85 10.20 6.14
N LYS A 49 -11.70 11.17 5.80
CA LYS A 49 -11.32 12.25 4.88
C LYS A 49 -10.08 13.00 5.35
N THR A 50 -10.04 13.36 6.63
CA THR A 50 -8.91 14.06 7.24
C THR A 50 -7.62 13.24 7.17
N MET A 51 -7.67 11.95 7.50
CA MET A 51 -6.53 11.03 7.36
C MET A 51 -6.04 10.95 5.92
N GLN A 52 -6.95 10.78 4.96
CA GLN A 52 -6.59 10.69 3.55
C GLN A 52 -5.96 12.00 3.03
N ASP A 53 -6.51 13.15 3.42
CA ASP A 53 -5.98 14.46 3.04
C ASP A 53 -4.57 14.68 3.60
N LEU A 54 -4.32 14.26 4.84
CA LEU A 54 -3.01 14.29 5.47
C LEU A 54 -1.99 13.47 4.66
N TYR A 55 -2.30 12.21 4.38
CA TYR A 55 -1.38 11.33 3.66
C TYR A 55 -1.18 11.74 2.20
N ARG A 56 -2.22 12.21 1.51
CA ARG A 56 -2.07 12.76 0.15
C ARG A 56 -1.10 13.94 0.13
N LYS A 57 -1.15 14.83 1.12
CA LYS A 57 -0.18 15.93 1.25
C LYS A 57 1.21 15.44 1.59
N ALA A 58 1.35 14.55 2.59
CA ALA A 58 2.64 14.03 3.04
C ALA A 58 3.39 13.29 1.92
N PHE A 59 2.66 12.54 1.08
CA PHE A 59 3.23 11.74 0.00
C PHE A 59 3.08 12.38 -1.38
N GLN A 60 2.72 13.66 -1.49
CA GLN A 60 2.50 14.33 -2.78
C GLN A 60 3.72 14.26 -3.72
N LYS A 61 4.93 14.28 -3.15
CA LYS A 61 6.20 14.17 -3.89
C LYS A 61 6.82 12.76 -3.82
N SER A 62 6.13 11.83 -3.16
CA SER A 62 6.56 10.43 -3.11
C SER A 62 6.24 9.76 -4.42
N THR A 63 7.09 8.82 -4.79
CA THR A 63 6.90 8.01 -5.99
C THR A 63 6.16 6.68 -5.69
N LEU A 64 5.93 6.37 -4.41
CA LEU A 64 5.26 5.14 -3.96
C LEU A 64 3.81 5.05 -4.45
N GLN A 65 3.33 3.84 -4.73
CA GLN A 65 1.96 3.64 -5.21
C GLN A 65 0.96 3.67 -4.05
N LEU A 66 0.29 4.82 -3.89
CA LEU A 66 -0.79 5.02 -2.90
C LEU A 66 -2.18 4.67 -3.42
N ASN A 67 -2.33 4.41 -4.72
CA ASN A 67 -3.62 4.16 -5.37
C ASN A 67 -3.56 2.84 -6.13
N SER A 68 -3.73 1.72 -5.43
CA SER A 68 -3.63 0.38 -6.03
C SER A 68 -4.87 -0.50 -5.77
N GLY A 69 -5.97 0.11 -5.34
CA GLY A 69 -7.22 -0.61 -5.05
C GLY A 69 -7.29 -1.22 -3.65
N MET A 70 -6.34 -0.92 -2.75
CA MET A 70 -6.34 -1.45 -1.38
C MET A 70 -7.04 -0.49 -0.40
N TYR A 71 -8.26 -0.06 -0.72
CA TYR A 71 -9.00 0.95 0.03
C TYR A 71 -10.25 0.40 0.73
N MET A 72 -10.76 1.16 1.71
CA MET A 72 -11.93 0.79 2.51
C MET A 72 -13.27 0.92 1.79
N TYR A 73 -13.38 1.68 0.71
CA TYR A 73 -14.62 1.91 -0.04
C TYR A 73 -14.30 2.15 -1.51
N SER A 74 -15.16 1.67 -2.40
CA SER A 74 -14.94 1.73 -3.85
C SER A 74 -15.55 2.98 -4.48
N ASP A 75 -14.96 3.41 -5.60
CA ASP A 75 -15.73 4.16 -6.58
C ASP A 75 -16.76 3.23 -7.24
N THR A 76 -17.79 3.83 -7.83
CA THR A 76 -18.91 3.12 -8.45
C THR A 76 -18.54 2.31 -9.69
N ASN A 77 -17.27 2.19 -10.10
CA ASN A 77 -16.96 1.74 -11.46
C ASN A 77 -16.06 0.53 -11.67
N ARG A 78 -15.23 0.03 -10.74
CA ARG A 78 -14.49 -1.23 -11.02
C ARG A 78 -14.30 -2.09 -9.77
N ASN A 79 -14.88 -3.30 -9.83
CA ASN A 79 -14.78 -4.38 -8.83
C ASN A 79 -15.62 -4.18 -7.57
N GLY A 80 -16.93 -4.01 -7.78
CA GLY A 80 -17.96 -4.06 -6.75
C GLY A 80 -18.02 -5.41 -6.01
N LEU A 81 -17.05 -5.69 -5.16
CA LEU A 81 -17.39 -6.28 -3.88
C LEU A 81 -18.30 -5.24 -3.21
N HIS A 82 -19.48 -5.63 -2.76
CA HIS A 82 -20.46 -4.76 -2.09
C HIS A 82 -19.89 -4.30 -0.73
N VAL A 83 -18.89 -3.42 -0.76
CA VAL A 83 -18.13 -2.92 0.39
C VAL A 83 -19.00 -2.07 1.31
N ASP A 84 -20.08 -1.51 0.76
CA ASP A 84 -21.02 -0.58 1.39
C ASP A 84 -21.70 -1.09 2.66
N GLN A 85 -21.58 -2.39 2.98
CA GLN A 85 -22.15 -2.93 4.22
C GLN A 85 -21.25 -2.75 5.44
N VAL A 86 -19.96 -2.47 5.25
CA VAL A 86 -18.97 -2.39 6.34
C VAL A 86 -19.16 -1.09 7.13
N CYS A 87 -19.11 0.07 6.44
CA CYS A 87 -19.37 1.37 7.07
C CYS A 87 -20.37 2.15 6.23
N LYS A 88 -21.64 2.17 6.68
CA LYS A 88 -22.70 2.95 6.01
C LYS A 88 -22.28 4.42 5.94
N GLY A 89 -22.31 5.00 4.74
CA GLY A 89 -21.99 6.41 4.52
C GLY A 89 -20.57 6.69 4.01
N TYR A 90 -19.73 5.67 3.81
CA TYR A 90 -18.46 5.82 3.11
C TYR A 90 -18.71 5.94 1.61
N ASN A 91 -18.36 7.08 1.05
CA ASN A 91 -18.40 7.33 -0.38
C ASN A 91 -17.42 8.48 -0.70
N ILE A 92 -17.25 8.76 -1.99
CA ILE A 92 -16.32 9.80 -2.43
C ILE A 92 -16.75 11.19 -1.94
N ASP A 93 -18.05 11.46 -1.84
CA ASP A 93 -18.56 12.78 -1.43
C ASP A 93 -18.24 13.07 0.05
N ASN A 94 -18.38 12.07 0.91
CA ASN A 94 -18.19 12.18 2.36
C ASN A 94 -16.73 11.98 2.78
N CYS A 95 -16.05 10.98 2.20
CA CYS A 95 -14.69 10.58 2.59
C CYS A 95 -13.60 11.13 1.65
N GLY A 96 -13.96 11.66 0.48
CA GLY A 96 -13.03 12.08 -0.57
C GLY A 96 -12.56 10.94 -1.48
N PRO A 97 -11.64 11.20 -2.42
CA PRO A 97 -11.05 10.16 -3.27
C PRO A 97 -10.25 9.16 -2.43
N PRO A 98 -10.50 7.84 -2.59
CA PRO A 98 -9.86 6.82 -1.77
C PRO A 98 -8.37 6.69 -2.10
N ILE A 99 -7.57 6.48 -1.07
CA ILE A 99 -6.18 6.01 -1.16
C ILE A 99 -6.07 4.65 -0.48
N ASN A 100 -4.93 3.97 -0.62
CA ASN A 100 -4.61 2.71 0.08
C ASN A 100 -4.53 2.92 1.61
N LEU A 101 -5.67 3.13 2.24
CA LEU A 101 -5.89 3.33 3.67
C LEU A 101 -6.86 2.27 4.16
N PHE A 102 -6.51 1.63 5.27
CA PHE A 102 -7.34 0.62 5.92
C PHE A 102 -7.35 0.80 7.44
N LEU A 103 -8.52 0.64 8.04
CA LEU A 103 -8.74 0.75 9.49
C LEU A 103 -9.01 -0.64 10.08
N LEU A 104 -8.31 -0.97 11.16
CA LEU A 104 -8.59 -2.14 12.00
C LEU A 104 -8.97 -1.68 13.41
N PRO A 105 -10.10 -2.14 13.95
CA PRO A 105 -10.52 -1.79 15.28
C PRO A 105 -9.72 -2.58 16.32
N GLU A 106 -9.89 -2.22 17.58
CA GLU A 106 -9.42 -3.05 18.68
C GLU A 106 -10.22 -4.37 18.79
N ILE A 107 -9.57 -5.40 19.33
CA ILE A 107 -10.19 -6.71 19.53
C ILE A 107 -10.95 -6.67 20.86
N TYR A 108 -12.27 -6.82 20.79
CA TYR A 108 -13.15 -6.82 21.94
C TYR A 108 -13.70 -8.24 22.16
N SER A 109 -13.53 -8.79 23.37
CA SER A 109 -14.07 -10.10 23.73
C SER A 109 -15.59 -10.11 23.82
N ASP A 110 -16.20 -8.94 24.03
CA ASP A 110 -17.62 -8.69 24.14
C ASP A 110 -18.21 -8.06 22.87
N PHE A 111 -17.56 -8.21 21.71
CA PHE A 111 -18.00 -7.57 20.46
C PHE A 111 -19.43 -7.99 20.05
N ASP A 112 -19.84 -9.22 20.37
CA ASP A 112 -21.18 -9.73 20.06
C ASP A 112 -22.28 -9.20 20.99
N ASN A 113 -21.92 -8.39 22.00
CA ASN A 113 -22.87 -7.76 22.90
C ASN A 113 -23.66 -6.66 22.17
N LYS A 114 -24.94 -6.96 21.89
CA LYS A 114 -25.86 -6.07 21.17
C LYS A 114 -26.24 -4.80 21.93
N ASP A 115 -26.00 -4.76 23.24
CA ASP A 115 -26.28 -3.59 24.07
C ASP A 115 -25.22 -2.48 23.90
N ILE A 116 -24.08 -2.81 23.28
CA ILE A 116 -22.95 -1.88 23.12
C ILE A 116 -22.83 -1.48 21.64
N TYR A 117 -23.16 -0.22 21.35
CA TYR A 117 -22.93 0.34 20.02
C TYR A 117 -21.44 0.68 19.83
N ARG A 118 -20.76 -0.02 18.91
CA ARG A 118 -19.35 0.21 18.57
C ARG A 118 -19.14 1.06 17.32
N GLY A 119 -20.16 1.17 16.47
CA GLY A 119 -20.15 1.95 15.21
C GLY A 119 -19.10 1.55 14.17
N HIS A 120 -18.52 0.36 14.29
CA HIS A 120 -17.66 -0.25 13.29
C HIS A 120 -17.89 -1.77 13.23
N PRO A 121 -17.49 -2.45 12.14
CA PRO A 121 -17.55 -3.91 12.04
C PRO A 121 -16.54 -4.63 12.93
N SER A 122 -16.69 -5.95 13.07
CA SER A 122 -15.79 -6.74 13.91
C SER A 122 -14.37 -6.76 13.32
N PHE A 123 -13.39 -6.93 14.21
CA PHE A 123 -12.00 -7.10 13.80
C PHE A 123 -11.85 -8.24 12.78
N GLU A 124 -12.50 -9.38 13.01
CA GLU A 124 -12.39 -10.56 12.14
C GLU A 124 -12.91 -10.29 10.72
N GLN A 125 -14.03 -9.58 10.60
CA GLN A 125 -14.60 -9.19 9.30
C GLN A 125 -13.63 -8.30 8.52
N LEU A 126 -13.07 -7.28 9.20
CA LEU A 126 -12.11 -6.35 8.59
C LEU A 126 -10.76 -7.00 8.30
N ALA A 127 -10.26 -7.88 9.15
CA ALA A 127 -9.03 -8.63 8.94
C ALA A 127 -9.13 -9.60 7.76
N LYS A 128 -10.26 -10.32 7.63
CA LYS A 128 -10.53 -11.19 6.46
C LYS A 128 -10.54 -10.38 5.17
N ARG A 129 -11.14 -9.19 5.20
CA ARG A 129 -11.16 -8.27 4.07
C ARG A 129 -9.77 -7.74 3.73
N LEU A 130 -9.00 -7.29 4.72
CA LEU A 130 -7.62 -6.85 4.53
C LEU A 130 -6.78 -7.94 3.87
N ARG A 131 -6.93 -9.19 4.31
CA ARG A 131 -6.26 -10.34 3.70
C ARG A 131 -6.60 -10.48 2.21
N TRP A 132 -7.86 -10.29 1.82
CA TRP A 132 -8.24 -10.33 0.41
C TRP A 132 -7.63 -9.18 -0.40
N LEU A 133 -7.60 -7.97 0.16
CA LEU A 133 -6.98 -6.81 -0.49
C LEU A 133 -5.48 -7.03 -0.71
N VAL A 134 -4.76 -7.51 0.31
CA VAL A 134 -3.31 -7.75 0.22
C VAL A 134 -2.98 -8.90 -0.75
N LEU A 135 -3.73 -10.01 -0.69
CA LEU A 135 -3.49 -11.16 -1.56
C LEU A 135 -3.94 -10.92 -3.01
N GLY A 136 -4.93 -10.06 -3.20
CA GLY A 136 -5.44 -9.65 -4.52
C GLY A 136 -4.68 -8.49 -5.17
N ALA A 137 -3.66 -7.93 -4.50
CA ALA A 137 -2.88 -6.84 -5.05
C ALA A 137 -2.13 -7.26 -6.32
N ASN A 138 -2.08 -6.35 -7.30
CA ASN A 138 -1.39 -6.60 -8.56
C ASN A 138 0.11 -6.85 -8.32
N ARG A 139 0.59 -7.99 -8.81
CA ARG A 139 1.99 -8.42 -8.71
C ARG A 139 2.76 -7.92 -9.93
N HIS A 140 3.92 -7.36 -9.68
CA HIS A 140 4.78 -6.83 -10.73
C HIS A 140 6.19 -7.39 -10.57
N GLN A 141 6.91 -7.49 -11.68
CA GLN A 141 8.26 -8.02 -11.68
C GLN A 141 9.20 -7.03 -10.99
N ILE A 142 9.99 -7.52 -10.04
CA ILE A 142 10.94 -6.72 -9.26
C ILE A 142 12.23 -6.50 -10.06
N THR A 143 12.55 -7.40 -10.99
CA THR A 143 13.77 -7.38 -11.81
C THR A 143 13.42 -7.49 -13.29
N ASN A 144 14.37 -7.12 -14.15
CA ASN A 144 14.26 -7.29 -15.60
C ASN A 144 14.37 -8.76 -16.04
N VAL A 145 14.62 -9.68 -15.10
CA VAL A 145 14.66 -11.12 -15.39
C VAL A 145 13.22 -11.63 -15.40
N PRO A 146 12.71 -12.09 -16.55
CA PRO A 146 11.36 -12.61 -16.62
C PRO A 146 11.25 -13.89 -15.77
N ASN A 147 10.11 -14.05 -15.09
CA ASN A 147 9.77 -15.26 -14.33
C ASN A 147 10.79 -15.66 -13.25
N LEU A 148 11.19 -14.69 -12.42
CA LEU A 148 12.06 -14.93 -11.26
C LEU A 148 11.43 -15.99 -10.32
N SER A 149 12.14 -17.10 -10.10
CA SER A 149 11.73 -18.13 -9.14
C SER A 149 11.98 -17.69 -7.69
N GLU A 150 11.37 -18.36 -6.71
CA GLU A 150 11.58 -18.06 -5.29
C GLU A 150 13.07 -18.19 -4.87
N LYS A 151 13.78 -19.18 -5.42
CA LYS A 151 15.23 -19.33 -5.22
C LYS A 151 16.02 -18.17 -5.82
N GLY A 152 15.62 -17.72 -7.02
CA GLY A 152 16.23 -16.54 -7.66
C GLY A 152 15.96 -15.26 -6.88
N TRP A 153 14.75 -15.09 -6.36
CA TRP A 153 14.38 -13.97 -5.50
C TRP A 153 15.22 -13.94 -4.22
N PHE A 154 15.42 -15.09 -3.57
CA PHE A 154 16.28 -15.19 -2.39
C PHE A 154 17.73 -14.76 -2.68
N GLN A 155 18.30 -15.23 -3.80
CA GLN A 155 19.64 -14.82 -4.23
C GLN A 155 19.73 -13.32 -4.54
N PHE A 156 18.70 -12.76 -5.18
CA PHE A 156 18.59 -11.33 -5.42
C PHE A 156 18.56 -10.53 -4.11
N CYS A 157 17.76 -10.96 -3.13
CA CYS A 157 17.71 -10.34 -1.80
C CYS A 157 19.07 -10.36 -1.09
N ASN A 158 19.83 -11.46 -1.18
CA ASN A 158 21.18 -11.52 -0.61
C ASN A 158 22.13 -10.50 -1.26
N LYS A 159 22.08 -10.38 -2.59
CA LYS A 159 22.89 -9.38 -3.31
C LYS A 159 22.47 -7.95 -2.97
N ALA A 160 21.16 -7.71 -2.86
CA ALA A 160 20.61 -6.43 -2.44
C ALA A 160 21.10 -6.03 -1.06
N TRP A 161 21.06 -6.96 -0.11
CA TRP A 161 21.52 -6.76 1.26
C TRP A 161 23.01 -6.42 1.34
N GLU A 162 23.86 -7.16 0.62
CA GLU A 162 25.30 -6.86 0.55
C GLU A 162 25.59 -5.47 -0.04
N THR A 163 24.77 -5.04 -1.00
CA THR A 163 24.88 -3.69 -1.60
C THR A 163 24.45 -2.62 -0.60
N ILE A 164 23.34 -2.82 0.11
CA ILE A 164 22.86 -1.91 1.17
C ILE A 164 23.93 -1.75 2.25
N ARG A 165 24.52 -2.86 2.71
CA ARG A 165 25.55 -2.84 3.77
C ARG A 165 26.81 -2.06 3.37
N LYS A 166 27.16 -2.05 2.08
CA LYS A 166 28.32 -1.31 1.54
C LYS A 166 27.96 0.10 1.07
N CYS A 167 26.71 0.50 1.14
CA CYS A 167 26.24 1.78 0.63
C CYS A 167 26.73 2.91 1.53
N THR A 168 27.59 3.76 0.99
CA THR A 168 28.17 4.93 1.68
C THR A 168 27.11 5.94 2.12
N PHE A 169 25.95 5.95 1.47
CA PHE A 169 24.86 6.87 1.75
C PHE A 169 24.20 6.65 3.13
N PHE A 170 24.17 5.41 3.64
CA PHE A 170 23.70 5.16 5.01
C PHE A 170 24.66 5.72 6.05
N ILE A 171 25.96 5.62 5.80
CA ILE A 171 27.02 6.15 6.68
C ILE A 171 26.94 7.69 6.73
N GLU A 172 26.74 8.35 5.59
CA GLU A 172 26.56 9.80 5.56
C GLU A 172 25.26 10.25 6.24
N TYR A 173 24.16 9.50 6.08
CA TYR A 173 22.91 9.80 6.78
C TYR A 173 23.06 9.64 8.30
N GLU A 174 23.75 8.60 8.76
CA GLU A 174 24.03 8.38 10.18
C GLU A 174 24.85 9.54 10.79
N ARG A 175 25.83 10.08 10.06
CA ARG A 175 26.59 11.26 10.52
C ARG A 175 25.76 12.52 10.67
N LEU A 176 24.64 12.63 9.96
CA LEU A 176 23.72 13.77 10.03
C LEU A 176 22.70 13.65 11.16
N LEU A 177 22.61 12.47 11.81
CA LEU A 177 21.80 12.27 13.00
C LEU A 177 22.63 12.65 14.24
N PRO A 178 22.22 13.66 15.03
CA PRO A 178 22.91 14.08 16.25
C PRO A 178 22.78 13.08 17.40
#